data_AF-A0A498FD66-F1
#
_entry.id   AF-A0A498FD66-F1
#
_cell.length_a   1.000
_cell.length_b   1.000
_cell.length_c   1.000
_cell.angle_alpha   90.00
_cell.angle_beta   90.00
_cell.angle_gamma   90.00
#
_symmetry.space_group_name_H-M   'P 1'
#
loop_
_entity.id
_entity.type
_entity.pdbx_description
1 polymer ?
#
loop_
_entity_poly.entity_id
_entity_poly.type
_entity_poly.pdbx_seq_one_letter_code
_entity_poly.pdbx_strand_id
1 'polypeptide(L)'
;ERASIEAVVEQRLEEAKEGLLGDIYRGGDEYSKEQEKILSYLLHLKSNSSGKLSHPIDGHTSLPEAAAHLRSRLKDVKLQNTDEDRILRETFRKENMGLGEWDVEEFLQELTDFLDENIEGSTEYQSKLAGTGDVDARLLCWGVLGT
;
A
#
# COMPACT_ATOMS: atom_id res chain seq x y z
N GLU A 1 9.06 -30.20 -17.15
CA GLU A 1 9.98 -29.04 -17.17
C GLU A 1 9.22 -27.70 -17.12
N ARG A 2 8.49 -27.42 -16.02
CA ARG A 2 7.82 -26.13 -15.76
C ARG A 2 8.29 -25.46 -14.46
N ALA A 3 8.78 -26.27 -13.50
CA ALA A 3 9.33 -25.80 -12.24
C ALA A 3 10.66 -25.03 -12.35
N SER A 4 11.35 -25.09 -13.50
CA SER A 4 12.66 -24.46 -13.68
C SER A 4 12.61 -23.02 -14.21
N ILE A 5 11.44 -22.55 -14.66
CA ILE A 5 11.26 -21.16 -15.15
C ILE A 5 10.88 -20.24 -13.99
N GLU A 6 10.17 -20.75 -12.98
CA GLU A 6 9.69 -19.99 -11.82
C GLU A 6 10.85 -19.52 -10.92
N ALA A 7 11.80 -20.42 -10.63
CA ALA A 7 12.97 -20.10 -9.78
C ALA A 7 13.93 -19.07 -10.40
N VAL A 8 14.04 -18.98 -11.73
CA VAL A 8 14.92 -18.01 -12.40
C VAL A 8 14.27 -16.61 -12.44
N VAL A 9 12.94 -16.54 -12.41
CA VAL A 9 12.22 -15.26 -12.30
C VAL A 9 12.29 -14.73 -10.86
N GLU A 10 12.14 -15.58 -9.85
CA GLU A 10 12.27 -15.20 -8.43
C GLU A 10 13.69 -14.72 -8.09
N GLN A 11 14.74 -15.40 -8.56
CA GLN A 11 16.11 -15.01 -8.22
C GLN A 11 16.54 -13.68 -8.86
N ARG A 12 16.06 -13.35 -10.08
CA ARG A 12 16.33 -12.04 -10.70
C ARG A 12 15.45 -10.92 -10.16
N LEU A 13 14.34 -11.28 -9.52
CA LEU A 13 13.43 -10.36 -8.87
C LEU A 13 14.06 -9.81 -7.58
N GLU A 14 14.70 -10.65 -6.76
CA GLU A 14 15.36 -10.25 -5.51
C GLU A 14 16.55 -9.29 -5.73
N GLU A 15 17.45 -9.58 -6.67
CA GLU A 15 18.64 -8.75 -6.93
C GLU A 15 18.31 -7.38 -7.58
N ALA A 16 17.18 -7.27 -8.26
CA ALA A 16 16.70 -6.01 -8.84
C ALA A 16 15.84 -5.20 -7.86
N LYS A 17 15.19 -5.84 -6.88
CA LYS A 17 14.37 -5.20 -5.84
C LYS A 17 15.20 -4.28 -4.93
N GLU A 18 16.35 -4.74 -4.41
CA GLU A 18 17.16 -3.91 -3.49
C GLU A 18 17.78 -2.66 -4.16
N GLY A 19 18.19 -2.77 -5.43
CA GLY A 19 18.83 -1.66 -6.15
C GLY A 19 17.86 -0.59 -6.66
N LEU A 20 16.59 -0.95 -6.92
CA LEU A 20 15.60 -0.06 -7.52
C LEU A 20 14.69 0.63 -6.48
N LEU A 21 14.46 -0.03 -5.33
CA LEU A 21 13.58 0.46 -4.26
C LEU A 21 14.17 1.66 -3.47
N GLY A 22 15.48 1.89 -3.55
CA GLY A 22 16.15 2.99 -2.84
C GLY A 22 16.19 4.34 -3.55
N ASP A 23 16.02 4.38 -4.88
CA ASP A 23 16.38 5.57 -5.69
C ASP A 23 15.19 6.24 -6.41
N ILE A 24 14.02 5.58 -6.49
CA ILE A 24 12.90 6.05 -7.34
C ILE A 24 11.93 7.03 -6.64
N TYR A 25 11.88 7.08 -5.31
CA TYR A 25 11.01 8.02 -4.61
C TYR A 25 11.83 8.92 -3.67
N ARG A 26 11.87 10.20 -4.03
CA ARG A 26 12.39 11.30 -3.21
C ARG A 26 11.20 12.22 -2.96
N GLY A 27 10.13 11.65 -2.39
CA GLY A 27 8.80 12.23 -2.32
C GLY A 27 8.63 13.31 -1.26
N GLY A 28 9.65 14.12 -0.97
CA GLY A 28 9.56 15.19 0.03
C GLY A 28 9.28 14.72 1.46
N ASP A 29 9.31 15.67 2.39
CA ASP A 29 9.14 15.48 3.85
C ASP A 29 7.67 15.15 4.25
N GLU A 30 6.91 14.49 3.37
CA GLU A 30 5.48 14.20 3.57
C GLU A 30 5.15 12.70 3.64
N TYR A 31 6.02 11.82 3.12
CA TYR A 31 5.85 10.36 3.17
C TYR A 31 6.89 9.73 4.08
N SER A 32 6.47 8.72 4.84
CA SER A 32 7.43 7.95 5.60
C SER A 32 8.25 7.02 4.70
N LYS A 33 9.45 6.64 5.16
CA LYS A 33 10.33 5.73 4.40
C LYS A 33 9.66 4.38 4.07
N GLU A 34 8.85 3.86 4.98
CA GLU A 34 8.15 2.59 4.73
C GLU A 34 7.04 2.78 3.70
N GLN A 35 6.33 3.90 3.77
CA GLN A 35 5.33 4.26 2.77
C GLN A 35 5.94 4.41 1.36
N GLU A 36 7.09 5.09 1.24
CA GLU A 36 7.79 5.23 -0.04
C GLU A 36 8.24 3.87 -0.61
N LYS A 37 8.68 2.95 0.26
CA LYS A 37 9.07 1.59 -0.12
C LYS A 37 7.87 0.80 -0.65
N ILE A 38 6.72 0.86 0.03
CA ILE A 38 5.47 0.21 -0.38
C ILE A 38 4.97 0.80 -1.70
N LEU A 39 4.96 2.14 -1.84
CA LEU A 39 4.58 2.82 -3.09
C LEU A 39 5.45 2.40 -4.28
N SER A 40 6.75 2.22 -4.04
CA SER A 40 7.70 1.77 -5.06
C SER A 40 7.47 0.30 -5.43
N TYR A 41 7.18 -0.55 -4.46
CA TYR A 41 6.85 -1.95 -4.70
C TYR A 41 5.55 -2.11 -5.51
N LEU A 42 4.50 -1.37 -5.17
CA LEU A 42 3.24 -1.37 -5.93
C LEU A 42 3.43 -0.87 -7.37
N LEU A 43 4.28 0.13 -7.58
CA LEU A 43 4.62 0.61 -8.94
C LEU A 43 5.30 -0.49 -9.76
N HIS A 44 6.20 -1.26 -9.12
CA HIS A 44 6.85 -2.40 -9.74
C HIS A 44 5.84 -3.49 -10.12
N LEU A 45 4.95 -3.87 -9.19
CA LEU A 45 3.89 -4.85 -9.43
C LEU A 45 2.97 -4.42 -10.58
N LYS A 46 2.54 -3.16 -10.59
CA LYS A 46 1.74 -2.60 -11.69
C LYS A 46 2.44 -2.71 -13.04
N SER A 47 3.75 -2.47 -13.09
CA SER A 47 4.49 -2.34 -14.35
C SER A 47 4.99 -3.67 -14.90
N ASN A 48 5.24 -4.65 -14.04
CA ASN A 48 5.92 -5.90 -14.41
C ASN A 48 5.06 -7.15 -14.24
N SER A 49 3.95 -7.08 -13.50
CA SER A 49 3.08 -8.24 -13.29
C SER A 49 1.85 -8.20 -14.20
N SER A 50 1.51 -9.35 -14.77
CA SER A 50 0.28 -9.57 -15.56
C SER A 50 -0.62 -10.65 -14.95
N GLY A 51 -0.36 -11.00 -13.68
CA GLY A 51 -1.05 -12.04 -12.94
C GLY A 51 -2.52 -11.71 -12.64
N LYS A 52 -3.35 -12.75 -12.61
CA LYS A 52 -4.70 -12.70 -12.07
C LYS A 52 -4.63 -13.09 -10.59
N LEU A 53 -5.41 -12.41 -9.76
CA LEU A 53 -5.54 -12.73 -8.34
C LEU A 53 -6.46 -13.94 -8.16
N SER A 54 -6.17 -14.77 -7.16
CA SER A 54 -6.97 -15.93 -6.79
C SER A 54 -8.33 -15.51 -6.24
N HIS A 55 -8.38 -14.37 -5.55
CA HIS A 55 -9.59 -13.72 -5.08
C HIS A 55 -9.56 -12.21 -5.40
N PRO A 56 -10.72 -11.53 -5.50
CA PRO A 56 -10.73 -10.10 -5.70
C PRO A 56 -10.14 -9.39 -4.47
N ILE A 57 -9.16 -8.51 -4.69
CA ILE A 57 -8.59 -7.63 -3.65
C ILE A 57 -9.07 -6.22 -3.96
N ASP A 58 -9.75 -5.61 -3.00
CA ASP A 58 -10.32 -4.26 -3.15
C ASP A 58 -11.21 -4.14 -4.40
N GLY A 59 -11.97 -5.20 -4.69
CA GLY A 59 -12.83 -5.30 -5.89
C GLY A 59 -12.10 -5.57 -7.22
N HIS A 60 -10.77 -5.63 -7.22
CA HIS A 60 -9.96 -5.88 -8.41
C HIS A 60 -9.55 -7.35 -8.52
N THR A 61 -9.64 -7.93 -9.71
CA THR A 61 -9.27 -9.33 -9.97
C THR A 61 -7.91 -9.49 -10.67
N SER A 62 -7.32 -8.38 -11.08
CA SER A 62 -6.01 -8.33 -11.73
C SER A 62 -4.99 -7.71 -10.79
N LEU A 63 -3.83 -8.34 -10.68
CA LEU A 63 -2.73 -7.88 -9.84
C LEU A 63 -2.29 -6.45 -10.22
N PRO A 64 -2.02 -6.09 -11.50
CA PRO A 64 -1.65 -4.73 -11.84
C PRO A 64 -2.74 -3.69 -11.58
N GLU A 65 -4.02 -4.07 -11.64
CA GLU A 65 -5.15 -3.17 -11.31
C GLU A 65 -5.22 -2.93 -9.80
N ALA A 66 -5.16 -3.99 -8.99
CA ALA A 66 -5.13 -3.90 -7.53
C ALA A 66 -3.92 -3.08 -7.05
N ALA A 67 -2.73 -3.35 -7.60
CA ALA A 67 -1.52 -2.60 -7.28
C ALA A 67 -1.63 -1.12 -7.67
N ALA A 68 -2.24 -0.81 -8.82
CA ALA A 68 -2.47 0.58 -9.22
C ALA A 68 -3.46 1.30 -8.29
N HIS A 69 -4.52 0.61 -7.88
CA HIS A 69 -5.55 1.14 -7.00
C HIS A 69 -4.99 1.44 -5.61
N LEU A 70 -4.39 0.43 -4.96
CA LEU A 70 -3.79 0.58 -3.62
C LEU A 70 -2.67 1.61 -3.60
N ARG A 71 -1.89 1.72 -4.69
CA ARG A 71 -0.88 2.77 -4.81
C ARG A 71 -1.49 4.17 -4.84
N SER A 72 -2.65 4.34 -5.48
CA SER A 72 -3.35 5.63 -5.48
C SER A 72 -3.82 5.96 -4.07
N ARG A 73 -4.52 5.03 -3.41
CA ARG A 73 -5.03 5.19 -2.05
C ARG A 73 -3.90 5.54 -1.07
N LEU A 74 -2.80 4.78 -1.11
CA LEU A 74 -1.66 5.01 -0.24
C LEU A 74 -0.92 6.33 -0.56
N LYS A 75 -0.97 6.82 -1.80
CA LYS A 75 -0.32 8.10 -2.16
C LYS A 75 -1.12 9.30 -1.65
N ASP A 76 -2.44 9.18 -1.56
CA ASP A 76 -3.30 10.27 -1.12
C ASP A 76 -3.25 10.51 0.40
N VAL A 77 -2.67 9.55 1.14
CA VAL A 77 -2.49 9.64 2.60
C VAL A 77 -1.05 10.06 2.92
N LYS A 78 -0.86 11.02 3.82
CA LYS A 78 0.46 11.47 4.28
C LYS A 78 0.69 10.92 5.67
N LEU A 79 1.54 9.89 5.78
CA LEU A 79 1.72 9.17 7.04
C LEU A 79 2.93 9.64 7.84
N GLN A 80 3.75 10.55 7.32
CA GLN A 80 4.96 11.00 8.02
C GLN A 80 4.66 11.51 9.44
N ASN A 81 5.37 10.94 10.42
CA ASN A 81 5.24 11.26 11.85
C ASN A 81 3.85 11.01 12.44
N THR A 82 3.07 10.09 11.86
CA THR A 82 1.75 9.70 12.36
C THR A 82 1.82 8.36 13.12
N ASP A 83 0.82 8.09 13.96
CA ASP A 83 0.70 6.77 14.62
C ASP A 83 0.42 5.68 13.58
N GLU A 84 -0.28 6.04 12.51
CA GLU A 84 -0.63 5.20 11.38
C GLU A 84 0.63 4.77 10.60
N ASP A 85 1.67 5.61 10.52
CA ASP A 85 2.99 5.20 10.03
C ASP A 85 3.72 4.22 10.96
N ARG A 86 3.55 4.35 12.28
CA ARG A 86 4.05 3.31 13.20
C ARG A 86 3.33 1.99 12.94
N ILE A 87 2.01 2.01 12.79
CA ILE A 87 1.23 0.80 12.51
C ILE A 87 1.65 0.19 11.17
N LEU A 88 1.77 0.99 10.10
CA LEU A 88 2.25 0.54 8.80
C LEU A 88 3.61 -0.16 8.90
N ARG A 89 4.55 0.44 9.64
CA ARG A 89 5.85 -0.18 9.90
C ARG A 89 5.75 -1.49 10.65
N GLU A 90 4.92 -1.56 11.68
CA GLU A 90 4.76 -2.77 12.50
C GLU A 90 4.11 -3.91 11.69
N THR A 91 3.14 -3.58 10.83
CA THR A 91 2.50 -4.52 9.91
C THR A 91 3.51 -5.09 8.90
N PHE A 92 4.22 -4.22 8.17
CA PHE A 92 5.08 -4.65 7.06
C PHE A 92 6.53 -4.96 7.42
N ARG A 93 6.97 -4.73 8.68
CA ARG A 93 8.25 -5.22 9.22
C ARG A 93 8.11 -6.49 10.06
N LYS A 94 6.92 -7.08 10.12
CA LYS A 94 6.71 -8.33 10.87
C LYS A 94 7.75 -9.37 10.40
N GLU A 95 8.43 -9.99 11.36
CA GLU A 95 9.39 -11.09 11.14
C GLU A 95 10.71 -10.76 10.40
N ASN A 96 11.09 -9.48 10.23
CA ASN A 96 12.25 -9.04 9.43
C ASN A 96 12.18 -9.43 7.93
N MET A 97 11.02 -9.84 7.44
CA MET A 97 10.85 -10.18 6.03
C MET A 97 10.79 -8.90 5.18
N GLY A 98 11.50 -8.88 4.06
CA GLY A 98 11.39 -7.84 3.05
C GLY A 98 10.04 -7.94 2.32
N LEU A 99 9.57 -6.83 1.73
CA LEU A 99 8.32 -6.82 0.95
C LEU A 99 8.33 -7.82 -0.22
N GLY A 100 9.53 -8.22 -0.67
CA GLY A 100 9.71 -9.20 -1.73
C GLY A 100 9.56 -10.65 -1.29
N GLU A 101 9.57 -10.92 0.01
CA GLU A 101 9.43 -12.26 0.61
C GLU A 101 7.96 -12.58 0.95
N TRP A 102 7.09 -11.57 0.95
CA TRP A 102 5.65 -11.74 1.16
C TRP A 102 5.00 -12.38 -0.06
N ASP A 103 4.01 -13.24 0.16
CA ASP A 103 3.07 -13.59 -0.90
C ASP A 103 2.40 -12.31 -1.40
N VAL A 104 2.29 -12.17 -2.72
CA VAL A 104 1.82 -10.91 -3.33
C VAL A 104 0.34 -10.69 -3.03
N GLU A 105 -0.48 -11.74 -3.00
CA GLU A 105 -1.90 -11.59 -2.68
C GLU A 105 -2.09 -11.28 -1.20
N GLU A 106 -1.34 -11.94 -0.31
CA GLU A 106 -1.34 -11.65 1.13
C GLU A 106 -0.91 -10.21 1.40
N PHE A 107 0.18 -9.75 0.78
CA PHE A 107 0.65 -8.37 0.90
C PHE A 107 -0.40 -7.34 0.44
N LEU A 108 -1.04 -7.58 -0.71
CA LEU A 108 -2.05 -6.66 -1.23
C LEU A 108 -3.31 -6.65 -0.34
N GLN A 109 -3.70 -7.80 0.21
CA GLN A 109 -4.81 -7.89 1.15
C GLN A 109 -4.50 -7.17 2.46
N GLU A 110 -3.34 -7.43 3.07
CA GLU A 110 -2.91 -6.78 4.31
C GLU A 110 -2.81 -5.26 4.14
N LEU A 111 -2.37 -4.78 2.97
CA LEU A 111 -2.35 -3.34 2.68
C LEU A 111 -3.76 -2.77 2.54
N THR A 112 -4.69 -3.52 1.95
CA THR A 112 -6.09 -3.12 1.87
C THR A 112 -6.69 -2.99 3.26
N ASP A 113 -6.49 -4.01 4.10
CA ASP A 113 -7.00 -4.03 5.48
C ASP A 113 -6.39 -2.89 6.31
N PHE A 114 -5.09 -2.62 6.16
CA PHE A 114 -4.45 -1.47 6.80
C PHE A 114 -5.13 -0.15 6.40
N LEU A 115 -5.36 0.09 5.11
CA LEU A 115 -5.97 1.33 4.63
C LEU A 115 -7.43 1.46 5.09
N ASP A 116 -8.19 0.37 5.05
CA ASP A 116 -9.60 0.36 5.46
C ASP A 116 -9.72 0.61 6.97
N GLU A 117 -8.93 -0.06 7.80
CA GLU A 117 -9.04 0.02 9.25
C GLU A 117 -8.39 1.28 9.84
N ASN A 118 -7.19 1.63 9.37
CA ASN A 118 -6.35 2.63 10.01
C ASN A 118 -6.43 4.00 9.35
N ILE A 119 -6.92 4.09 8.11
CA ILE A 119 -7.07 5.36 7.40
C ILE A 119 -8.55 5.71 7.20
N GLU A 120 -9.32 4.86 6.52
CA GLU A 120 -10.70 5.16 6.16
C GLU A 120 -11.66 4.99 7.35
N GLY A 121 -11.46 3.94 8.14
CA GLY A 121 -12.23 3.66 9.36
C GLY A 121 -11.77 4.46 10.59
N SER A 122 -10.57 5.04 10.56
CA SER A 122 -9.99 5.76 11.69
C SER A 122 -10.51 7.19 11.77
N THR A 123 -11.48 7.42 12.66
CA THR A 123 -11.94 8.79 12.98
C THR A 123 -10.83 9.67 13.51
N GLU A 124 -9.82 9.08 14.18
CA GLU A 124 -8.67 9.81 14.71
C GLU A 124 -7.77 10.33 13.59
N TYR A 125 -7.44 9.49 12.61
CA TYR A 125 -6.63 9.90 11.45
C TYR A 125 -7.36 10.96 10.60
N GLN A 126 -8.65 10.74 10.31
CA GLN A 126 -9.47 11.71 9.57
C GLN A 126 -9.58 13.06 10.30
N SER A 127 -9.64 13.05 11.64
CA SER A 127 -9.62 14.28 12.44
C SER A 127 -8.25 14.98 12.43
N LYS A 128 -7.14 14.23 12.45
CA LYS A 128 -5.78 14.78 12.32
C LYS A 128 -5.56 15.45 10.95
N LEU A 129 -6.07 14.85 9.88
CA LEU A 129 -6.07 15.43 8.53
C LEU A 129 -6.85 16.76 8.50
N ALA A 130 -8.06 16.77 9.05
CA ALA A 130 -8.90 17.98 9.13
C ALA A 130 -8.29 19.08 10.02
N GLY A 131 -7.49 18.71 11.03
CA GLY A 131 -6.81 19.66 11.93
C GLY A 131 -5.52 20.28 11.37
N THR A 132 -4.96 19.73 10.29
CA THR A 132 -3.67 20.16 9.73
C THR A 132 -3.83 21.01 8.45
N GLY A 133 -5.05 21.12 7.90
CA GLY A 133 -5.34 21.90 6.70
C GLY A 133 -6.56 22.81 6.87
N ASP A 134 -6.36 24.09 6.58
CA ASP A 134 -7.39 25.11 6.40
C ASP A 134 -8.54 24.61 5.49
N VAL A 135 -9.74 24.48 6.05
CA VAL A 135 -11.08 24.62 5.44
C VAL A 135 -11.57 23.57 4.40
N ASP A 136 -12.84 23.17 4.65
CA ASP A 136 -13.81 22.44 3.81
C ASP A 136 -13.74 20.90 3.76
N ALA A 137 -13.63 20.27 4.94
CA ALA A 137 -14.23 18.96 5.15
C ALA A 137 -15.76 19.09 5.06
N ARG A 138 -16.31 19.06 3.84
CA ARG A 138 -17.73 18.80 3.63
C ARG A 138 -18.01 17.39 4.13
N LEU A 139 -18.47 17.35 5.38
CA LEU A 139 -19.19 16.25 6.01
C LEU A 139 -20.18 15.63 5.01
N LEU A 140 -19.76 14.59 4.30
CA LEU A 140 -20.67 13.62 3.72
C LEU A 140 -20.96 12.57 4.79
N CYS A 141 -21.66 13.01 5.86
CA CYS A 141 -22.36 12.10 6.74
C CYS A 141 -23.51 11.50 5.94
N TRP A 142 -23.35 10.25 5.52
CA TRP A 142 -24.45 9.45 5.01
C TRP A 142 -25.48 9.24 6.12
N GLY A 143 -26.59 9.95 6.00
CA GLY A 143 -27.93 9.47 6.35
C GLY A 143 -28.27 9.33 7.84
N VAL A 144 -28.63 10.44 8.49
CA VAL A 144 -29.79 10.43 9.40
C VAL A 144 -30.88 11.28 8.75
N LEU A 145 -31.86 10.62 8.14
CA LEU A 145 -33.17 11.21 7.91
C LEU A 145 -34.16 10.41 8.74
N GLY A 146 -34.46 10.95 9.93
CA GLY A 146 -35.68 10.62 10.64
C GLY A 146 -36.81 11.55 10.19
N THR A 147 -37.95 10.98 9.87
CA THR A 147 -39.29 11.43 10.29
C THR A 147 -40.16 10.21 10.46
#